data_AF-A0A4Z1D1X9-F1
#
_entry.id   AF-A0A4Z1D1X9-F1
#
_cell.length_a   1.000
_cell.length_b   1.000
_cell.length_c   1.000
_cell.angle_alpha   90.00
_cell.angle_beta   90.00
_cell.angle_gamma   90.00
#
_symmetry.space_group_name_H-M   'P 1'
#
loop_
_entity.id
_entity.type
_entity.pdbx_description
1 polymer ?
#
loop_
_entity_poly.entity_id
_entity_poly.type
_entity_poly.pdbx_seq_one_letter_code
_entity_poly.pdbx_strand_id
1 'polypeptide(L)'
;MSNIRRSTGAILAGASLALPLLVVGAPTAAAGTNCGSWPGNGIADHDVKTRTVTHGGRTVKIALVNQRLSDHSFAAIRSGYRSGDQTWVDRSTDGGKNWTQCGPFNSRFSNDLNNLHYSMRACARFNGASFCTGWYYDKD
;
A
#
# COMPACT_ATOMS: atom_id res chain seq x y z
N MET A 1 -3.18 63.97 53.63
CA MET A 1 -1.76 64.15 53.23
C MET A 1 -1.03 62.81 53.42
N SER A 2 0.00 62.57 52.59
CA SER A 2 0.90 61.39 52.52
C SER A 2 0.51 60.20 51.63
N ASN A 3 0.73 60.39 50.32
CA ASN A 3 1.75 59.75 49.46
C ASN A 3 2.09 58.24 49.54
N ILE A 4 1.86 57.59 48.38
CA ILE A 4 2.80 56.84 47.51
C ILE A 4 3.56 55.63 48.12
N ARG A 5 3.42 54.45 47.47
CA ARG A 5 4.50 53.76 46.73
C ARG A 5 3.94 52.63 45.85
N ARG A 6 4.19 52.75 44.54
CA ARG A 6 4.12 51.67 43.54
C ARG A 6 5.32 50.75 43.73
N SER A 7 5.14 49.45 43.49
CA SER A 7 6.22 48.52 43.19
C SER A 7 5.78 47.51 42.14
N THR A 8 6.60 47.47 41.10
CA THR A 8 6.59 46.68 39.86
C THR A 8 7.05 45.24 40.07
N GLY A 9 6.61 44.32 39.21
CA GLY A 9 7.21 42.99 39.01
C GLY A 9 6.14 41.92 38.75
N ALA A 10 6.26 40.96 37.83
CA ALA A 10 7.31 40.62 36.88
C ALA A 10 6.68 39.81 35.73
N ILE A 11 7.34 39.83 34.58
CA ILE A 11 7.00 39.14 33.33
C ILE A 11 7.16 37.62 33.52
N LEU A 12 6.10 36.85 33.25
CA LEU A 12 6.21 35.40 33.06
C LEU A 12 6.29 35.11 31.55
N ALA A 13 7.52 34.89 31.08
CA ALA A 13 7.79 34.35 29.76
C ALA A 13 7.37 32.87 29.73
N GLY A 14 6.26 32.57 29.05
CA GLY A 14 5.84 31.21 28.76
C GLY A 14 6.75 30.61 27.69
N ALA A 15 7.61 29.66 28.07
CA ALA A 15 8.41 28.88 27.15
C ALA A 15 7.52 27.80 26.49
N SER A 16 7.09 28.06 25.27
CA SER A 16 6.38 27.08 24.43
C SER A 16 7.39 26.05 23.90
N LEU A 17 7.41 24.85 24.49
CA LEU A 17 8.12 23.69 23.96
C LEU A 17 7.42 23.21 22.67
N ALA A 18 7.90 23.68 21.53
CA ALA A 18 7.52 23.14 20.23
C ALA A 18 8.20 21.78 20.02
N LEU A 19 7.43 20.70 20.18
CA LEU A 19 7.85 19.34 19.79
C LEU A 19 7.95 19.28 18.25
N PRO A 20 9.08 18.80 17.68
CA PRO A 20 9.17 18.56 16.25
C PRO A 20 8.31 17.34 15.89
N LEU A 21 7.27 17.55 15.09
CA LEU A 21 6.58 16.46 14.40
C LEU A 21 7.56 15.79 13.42
N LEU A 22 8.01 14.58 13.76
CA LEU A 22 8.67 13.68 12.83
C LEU A 22 7.64 13.21 11.80
N VAL A 23 7.64 13.84 10.62
CA VAL A 23 6.93 13.35 9.45
C VAL A 23 7.71 12.14 8.92
N VAL A 24 7.31 10.94 9.33
CA VAL A 24 7.80 9.71 8.73
C VAL A 24 7.15 9.59 7.35
N GLY A 25 7.82 10.10 6.32
CA GLY A 25 7.43 9.86 4.93
C GLY A 25 7.55 8.38 4.63
N ALA A 26 6.43 7.70 4.37
CA ALA A 26 6.46 6.35 3.82
C ALA A 26 7.20 6.40 2.46
N PRO A 27 8.09 5.43 2.16
CA PRO A 27 8.74 5.39 0.86
C PRO A 27 7.66 5.27 -0.23
N THR A 28 7.59 6.27 -1.10
CA THR A 28 6.87 6.15 -2.36
C THR A 28 7.67 5.17 -3.22
N ALA A 29 7.26 3.90 -3.24
CA ALA A 29 7.84 2.92 -4.14
C ALA A 29 7.67 3.43 -5.58
N ALA A 30 8.78 3.65 -6.27
CA ALA A 30 8.79 3.98 -7.69
C ALA A 30 8.16 2.80 -8.45
N ALA A 31 7.31 3.11 -9.44
CA ALA A 31 6.82 2.11 -10.37
C ALA A 31 8.03 1.50 -11.09
N GLY A 32 8.27 0.21 -10.91
CA GLY A 32 9.35 -0.48 -11.61
C GLY A 32 9.11 -0.49 -13.12
N THR A 33 10.15 -0.37 -13.93
CA THR A 33 10.08 -0.52 -15.40
C THR A 33 9.84 -1.95 -15.87
N ASN A 34 9.70 -2.91 -14.95
CA ASN A 34 9.60 -4.35 -15.22
C ASN A 34 8.29 -4.98 -14.69
N CYS A 35 7.23 -4.17 -14.67
CA CYS A 35 5.87 -4.67 -14.51
C CYS A 35 5.48 -5.29 -15.85
N GLY A 36 5.15 -6.58 -15.89
CA GLY A 36 4.89 -7.28 -17.15
C GLY A 36 3.84 -6.55 -17.99
N SER A 37 3.80 -6.84 -19.29
CA SER A 37 2.95 -6.11 -20.23
C SER A 37 1.57 -6.73 -20.42
N TRP A 38 1.35 -7.96 -19.91
CA TRP A 38 0.11 -8.69 -20.17
C TRP A 38 -0.86 -8.50 -19.01
N PRO A 39 -2.11 -8.08 -19.26
CA PRO A 39 -3.11 -8.02 -18.20
C PRO A 39 -3.34 -9.43 -17.64
N GLY A 40 -3.32 -9.57 -16.32
CA GLY A 40 -3.71 -10.81 -15.67
C GLY A 40 -5.11 -11.21 -16.15
N ASN A 41 -5.26 -12.48 -16.52
CA ASN A 41 -6.54 -13.02 -16.96
C ASN A 41 -7.23 -13.72 -15.78
N GLY A 42 -8.56 -13.69 -15.75
CA GLY A 42 -9.33 -14.39 -14.71
C GLY A 42 -9.33 -15.92 -14.84
N ILE A 43 -8.48 -16.49 -15.70
CA ILE A 43 -8.46 -17.91 -16.07
C ILE A 43 -7.49 -18.71 -15.18
N ALA A 44 -6.50 -18.04 -14.58
CA ALA A 44 -5.64 -18.68 -13.58
C ALA A 44 -6.30 -18.61 -12.18
N ASP A 45 -6.56 -19.79 -11.61
CA ASP A 45 -7.45 -19.91 -10.45
C ASP A 45 -6.74 -20.07 -9.09
N HIS A 46 -5.41 -20.12 -9.03
CA HIS A 46 -4.74 -20.37 -7.76
C HIS A 46 -4.44 -19.09 -6.98
N ASP A 47 -5.44 -18.64 -6.21
CA ASP A 47 -5.28 -17.60 -5.20
C ASP A 47 -4.29 -18.08 -4.09
N VAL A 48 -3.04 -17.61 -4.11
CA VAL A 48 -2.02 -17.98 -3.11
C VAL A 48 -2.09 -17.15 -1.84
N LYS A 49 -2.64 -15.94 -1.94
CA LYS A 49 -2.94 -15.05 -0.81
C LYS A 49 -4.20 -14.27 -1.09
N THR A 50 -5.05 -14.10 -0.07
CA THR A 50 -6.25 -13.28 -0.19
C THR A 50 -6.41 -12.38 1.02
N ARG A 51 -7.11 -11.25 0.84
CA ARG A 51 -7.52 -10.37 1.92
C ARG A 51 -8.88 -9.78 1.61
N THR A 52 -9.83 -9.92 2.53
CA THR A 52 -11.12 -9.23 2.47
C THR A 52 -11.06 -7.99 3.36
N VAL A 53 -11.43 -6.84 2.83
CA VAL A 53 -11.38 -5.55 3.54
C VAL A 53 -12.69 -4.81 3.38
N THR A 54 -13.22 -4.26 4.46
CA THR A 54 -14.34 -3.33 4.45
C THR A 54 -13.83 -1.91 4.72
N HIS A 55 -14.04 -0.99 3.79
CA HIS A 55 -13.66 0.42 3.95
C HIS A 55 -14.64 1.34 3.21
N GLY A 56 -15.03 2.46 3.84
CA GLY A 56 -16.02 3.38 3.26
C GLY A 56 -17.34 2.71 2.88
N GLY A 57 -17.84 1.77 3.71
CA GLY A 57 -19.10 1.05 3.49
C GLY A 57 -19.07 -0.02 2.39
N ARG A 58 -17.91 -0.32 1.80
CA ARG A 58 -17.76 -1.36 0.77
C ARG A 58 -16.80 -2.44 1.21
N THR A 59 -17.18 -3.70 0.95
CA THR A 59 -16.34 -4.89 1.17
C THR A 59 -15.72 -5.35 -0.14
N VAL A 60 -14.40 -5.54 -0.17
CA VAL A 60 -13.62 -5.91 -1.35
C VAL A 60 -12.74 -7.13 -1.01
N LYS A 61 -12.72 -8.15 -1.87
CA LYS A 61 -11.79 -9.29 -1.77
C LYS A 61 -10.64 -9.09 -2.76
N ILE A 62 -9.42 -9.01 -2.24
CA ILE A 62 -8.17 -8.89 -2.99
C ILE A 62 -7.48 -10.24 -2.99
N ALA A 63 -6.88 -10.64 -4.10
CA ALA A 63 -6.11 -11.88 -4.24
C ALA A 63 -4.81 -11.64 -4.98
N LEU A 64 -3.74 -12.28 -4.50
CA LEU A 64 -2.57 -12.59 -5.30
C LEU A 64 -2.82 -13.92 -5.97
N VAL A 65 -2.84 -13.90 -7.30
CA VAL A 65 -3.07 -15.06 -8.13
C VAL A 65 -1.73 -15.52 -8.66
N ASN A 66 -1.41 -16.80 -8.47
CA ASN A 66 -0.23 -17.43 -9.02
C ASN A 66 -0.61 -18.31 -10.22
N GLN A 67 -0.04 -17.98 -11.38
CA GLN A 67 -0.13 -18.78 -12.59
C GLN A 67 1.03 -19.77 -12.65
N ARG A 68 0.86 -20.94 -12.03
CA ARG A 68 1.89 -22.00 -12.01
C ARG A 68 2.37 -22.45 -13.40
N LEU A 69 1.56 -22.28 -14.44
CA LEU A 69 1.92 -22.71 -15.80
C LEU A 69 2.81 -21.70 -16.55
N SER A 70 2.93 -20.47 -16.04
CA SER A 70 3.68 -19.41 -16.71
C SER A 70 4.76 -18.79 -15.85
N ASP A 71 4.92 -19.18 -14.57
CA ASP A 71 5.82 -18.53 -13.61
C ASP A 71 5.51 -17.03 -13.42
N HIS A 72 4.22 -16.69 -13.46
CA HIS A 72 3.76 -15.32 -13.29
C HIS A 72 2.70 -15.21 -12.21
N SER A 73 2.66 -14.08 -11.55
CA SER A 73 1.61 -13.72 -10.59
C SER A 73 1.04 -12.34 -10.90
N PHE A 74 -0.23 -12.13 -10.56
CA PHE A 74 -0.92 -10.85 -10.71
C PHE A 74 -1.86 -10.59 -9.53
N ALA A 75 -2.22 -9.32 -9.33
CA ALA A 75 -3.20 -8.92 -8.36
C ALA A 75 -4.60 -8.91 -8.97
N ALA A 76 -5.59 -9.36 -8.20
CA ALA A 76 -6.98 -9.39 -8.61
C ALA A 76 -7.90 -8.86 -7.51
N ILE A 77 -8.88 -8.04 -7.87
CA ILE A 77 -10.06 -7.82 -7.03
C ILE A 77 -11.09 -8.91 -7.38
N ARG A 78 -11.17 -9.96 -6.56
CA ARG A 78 -12.08 -11.09 -6.78
C ARG A 78 -13.55 -10.70 -6.57
N SER A 79 -13.85 -9.77 -5.68
CA SER A 79 -15.21 -9.25 -5.49
C SER A 79 -15.22 -7.79 -5.02
N GLY A 80 -16.33 -7.10 -5.29
CA GLY A 80 -16.54 -5.71 -4.86
C GLY A 80 -15.84 -4.66 -5.73
N TYR A 81 -15.30 -5.04 -6.89
CA TYR A 81 -14.71 -4.11 -7.86
C TYR A 81 -15.72 -3.06 -8.36
N ARG A 82 -15.27 -1.83 -8.52
CA ARG A 82 -15.98 -0.75 -9.20
C ARG A 82 -15.02 -0.03 -10.14
N SER A 83 -15.58 0.59 -11.19
CA SER A 83 -14.79 1.43 -12.09
C SER A 83 -14.06 2.52 -11.30
N GLY A 84 -12.78 2.72 -11.61
CA GLY A 84 -11.88 3.62 -10.90
C GLY A 84 -11.10 2.99 -9.73
N ASP A 85 -11.44 1.77 -9.31
CA ASP A 85 -10.56 1.02 -8.41
C ASP A 85 -9.25 0.67 -9.12
N GLN A 86 -8.20 0.56 -8.31
CA GLN A 86 -6.87 0.24 -8.80
C GLN A 86 -6.35 -1.06 -8.22
N THR A 87 -5.56 -1.79 -9.01
CA THR A 87 -4.83 -2.99 -8.58
C THR A 87 -3.37 -2.93 -8.99
N TRP A 88 -2.49 -3.52 -8.18
CA TRP A 88 -1.07 -3.68 -8.48
C TRP A 88 -0.46 -4.83 -7.68
N VAL A 89 0.73 -5.24 -8.08
CA VAL A 89 1.56 -6.16 -7.28
C VAL A 89 2.73 -5.36 -6.70
N ASP A 90 3.01 -5.58 -5.42
CA ASP A 90 4.31 -5.22 -4.85
C ASP A 90 5.21 -6.45 -4.90
N ARG A 91 6.43 -6.26 -5.38
CA ARG A 91 7.45 -7.32 -5.53
C ARG A 91 8.70 -6.99 -4.73
N SER A 92 9.32 -8.00 -4.12
CA SER A 92 10.48 -7.86 -3.27
C SER A 92 11.51 -8.95 -3.57
N THR A 93 12.79 -8.54 -3.60
CA THR A 93 13.97 -9.42 -3.75
C THR A 93 14.60 -9.82 -2.42
N ASP A 94 14.16 -9.24 -1.30
CA ASP A 94 14.82 -9.34 0.00
C ASP A 94 13.91 -9.86 1.12
N GLY A 95 12.92 -10.66 0.73
CA GLY A 95 11.98 -11.30 1.68
C GLY A 95 10.94 -10.33 2.25
N GLY A 96 10.62 -9.26 1.51
CA GLY A 96 9.59 -8.29 1.88
C GLY A 96 10.08 -7.13 2.74
N LYS A 97 11.40 -6.90 2.83
CA LYS A 97 11.95 -5.72 3.54
C LYS A 97 11.80 -4.47 2.68
N ASN A 98 12.06 -4.58 1.38
CA ASN A 98 11.85 -3.54 0.39
C ASN A 98 10.90 -4.02 -0.70
N TRP A 99 10.06 -3.11 -1.19
CA TRP A 99 9.02 -3.41 -2.17
C TRP A 99 9.12 -2.47 -3.37
N THR A 100 9.16 -3.04 -4.56
CA THR A 100 8.95 -2.34 -5.82
C THR A 100 7.49 -2.49 -6.23
N GLN A 101 6.83 -1.36 -6.41
CA GLN A 101 5.43 -1.34 -6.82
C GLN A 101 5.32 -1.53 -8.34
N CYS A 102 4.36 -2.35 -8.77
CA CYS A 102 4.07 -2.55 -10.18
C CYS A 102 2.62 -2.28 -10.54
N GLY A 103 2.37 -1.03 -10.96
CA GLY A 103 1.07 -0.40 -11.09
C GLY A 103 1.10 0.99 -10.41
N PRO A 104 -0.07 1.58 -10.09
CA PRO A 104 -1.41 1.01 -10.15
C PRO A 104 -2.00 0.93 -11.55
N PHE A 105 -2.85 -0.08 -11.77
CA PHE A 105 -3.69 -0.21 -12.97
C PHE A 105 -5.15 0.05 -12.60
N ASN A 106 -5.84 0.89 -13.38
CA ASN A 106 -7.28 1.18 -13.21
C ASN A 106 -8.16 0.02 -13.72
N SER A 107 -7.95 -1.17 -13.17
CA SER A 107 -8.54 -2.42 -13.64
C SER A 107 -8.82 -3.34 -12.45
N ARG A 108 -9.65 -4.35 -12.68
CA ARG A 108 -9.88 -5.45 -11.71
C ARG A 108 -8.63 -6.32 -11.53
N PHE A 109 -7.76 -6.34 -12.55
CA PHE A 109 -6.55 -7.14 -12.60
C PHE A 109 -5.35 -6.24 -12.89
N SER A 110 -4.23 -6.48 -12.21
CA SER A 110 -2.95 -5.91 -12.62
C SER A 110 -2.42 -6.62 -13.85
N ASN A 111 -1.34 -6.09 -14.42
CA ASN A 111 -0.52 -6.91 -15.29
C ASN A 111 0.10 -8.09 -14.52
N ASP A 112 0.48 -9.12 -15.25
CA ASP A 112 1.22 -10.26 -14.75
C ASP A 112 2.71 -9.91 -14.56
N LEU A 113 3.35 -10.62 -13.64
CA LEU A 113 4.74 -10.41 -13.30
C LEU A 113 5.39 -11.74 -12.98
N ASN A 114 6.59 -11.94 -13.50
CA ASN A 114 7.43 -13.06 -13.10
C ASN A 114 7.57 -13.12 -11.57
N ASN A 115 7.25 -14.28 -11.00
CA ASN A 115 7.23 -14.55 -9.56
C ASN A 115 8.41 -15.39 -9.06
N LEU A 116 9.24 -15.95 -9.95
CA LEU A 116 10.36 -16.81 -9.58
C LEU A 116 11.34 -16.08 -8.66
N HIS A 117 11.59 -16.68 -7.49
CA HIS A 117 12.48 -16.15 -6.47
C HIS A 117 12.13 -14.74 -5.96
N TYR A 118 10.88 -14.30 -6.16
CA TYR A 118 10.38 -13.04 -5.63
C TYR A 118 9.35 -13.27 -4.54
N SER A 119 9.38 -12.41 -3.52
CA SER A 119 8.26 -12.24 -2.61
C SER A 119 7.27 -11.27 -3.25
N MET A 120 6.01 -11.64 -3.34
CA MET A 120 4.97 -10.84 -3.98
C MET A 120 3.75 -10.70 -3.07
N ARG A 121 3.06 -9.56 -3.17
CA ARG A 121 1.74 -9.34 -2.55
C ARG A 121 0.84 -8.59 -3.51
N ALA A 122 -0.44 -8.92 -3.49
CA ALA A 122 -1.43 -8.19 -4.26
C ALA A 122 -1.94 -7.01 -3.46
N CYS A 123 -2.15 -5.89 -4.14
CA CYS A 123 -2.66 -4.69 -3.55
C CYS A 123 -3.79 -4.11 -4.39
N ALA A 124 -4.69 -3.41 -3.72
CA ALA A 124 -5.76 -2.64 -4.35
C ALA A 124 -5.96 -1.31 -3.65
N ARG A 125 -6.40 -0.32 -4.41
CA ARG A 125 -6.85 0.98 -3.90
C ARG A 125 -8.30 1.17 -4.26
N PHE A 126 -9.09 1.47 -3.24
CA PHE A 126 -10.51 1.70 -3.36
C PHE A 126 -10.96 2.67 -2.27
N ASN A 127 -11.92 3.54 -2.59
CA ASN A 127 -12.40 4.59 -1.68
C ASN A 127 -11.26 5.46 -1.10
N GLY A 128 -10.20 5.71 -1.87
CA GLY A 128 -9.06 6.54 -1.47
C GLY A 128 -8.00 5.86 -0.60
N ALA A 129 -8.23 4.61 -0.13
CA ALA A 129 -7.29 3.89 0.72
C ALA A 129 -6.68 2.68 -0.01
N SER A 130 -5.43 2.35 0.36
CA SER A 130 -4.67 1.24 -0.24
C SER A 130 -4.58 0.08 0.73
N PHE A 131 -4.79 -1.14 0.23
CA PHE A 131 -4.77 -2.37 1.02
C PHE A 131 -4.02 -3.45 0.27
N CYS A 132 -3.14 -4.16 0.96
CA CYS A 132 -2.39 -5.28 0.40
C CYS A 132 -2.69 -6.59 1.15
N THR A 133 -2.60 -7.71 0.45
CA THR A 133 -2.57 -9.05 1.07
C THR A 133 -1.30 -9.25 1.89
N GLY A 134 -1.22 -10.38 2.60
CA GLY A 134 0.09 -10.93 2.98
C GLY A 134 0.91 -11.29 1.72
N TRP A 135 2.18 -11.63 1.91
CA TRP A 135 3.08 -11.98 0.81
C TRP A 135 3.20 -13.49 0.60
N TYR A 136 3.61 -13.87 -0.61
CA TYR A 136 3.94 -15.23 -1.02
C TYR A 136 5.29 -15.21 -1.73
N TYR A 137 6.16 -16.18 -1.43
CA TYR A 137 7.43 -16.37 -2.10
C TYR A 137 7.34 -17.62 -2.96
N ASP A 138 7.60 -17.48 -4.26
CA ASP A 138 7.65 -18.63 -5.15
C ASP A 138 8.98 -19.37 -5.04
N LYS A 139 8.91 -20.70 -4.88
CA LYS A 139 10.06 -21.58 -4.66
C LYS A 139 10.30 -22.55 -5.82
N ASP A 140 9.36 -22.60 -6.75
CA ASP A 140 9.30 -23.63 -7.81
C ASP A 140 10.24 -23.27 -8.98
#